data_AF-A0A654LXK5-F1
#
_entry.id   AF-A0A654LXK5-F1
#
_cell.length_a   1.000
_cell.length_b   1.000
_cell.length_c   1.000
_cell.angle_alpha   90.00
_cell.angle_beta   90.00
_cell.angle_gamma   90.00
#
_symmetry.space_group_name_H-M   'P 1'
#
loop_
_entity.id
_entity.type
_entity.pdbx_description
1 polymer ?
#
loop_
_entity_poly.entity_id
_entity_poly.type
_entity_poly.pdbx_seq_one_letter_code
_entity_poly.pdbx_strand_id
1 'polypeptide(L)' 'MLLSLKEDLIVKILEISKEGIAKSKIFESLTYLSKSQINRTLAYIVDNRMLQFTEINLQYVTTDKGLSYLEDRYNQKL' A
#
# COMPACT_ATOMS: atom_id res chain seq x y z
N MET A 1 -1.28 6.00 18.78
CA MET A 1 -1.16 7.16 17.86
C MET A 1 -0.18 6.91 16.70
N LEU A 2 1.06 6.45 16.94
CA LEU A 2 1.99 6.12 15.85
C LEU A 2 1.63 4.84 15.05
N LEU A 3 1.00 3.86 15.70
CA LEU A 3 0.53 2.64 15.02
C LEU A 3 -0.57 2.95 13.99
N SER A 4 -1.55 3.79 14.34
CA SER A 4 -2.68 4.08 13.44
C SER A 4 -2.22 4.77 12.15
N LEU A 5 -1.23 5.68 12.23
CA LEU A 5 -0.72 6.38 11.05
C LEU A 5 0.01 5.44 10.08
N LYS A 6 0.70 4.43 10.61
CA LYS A 6 1.36 3.40 9.79
C LYS A 6 0.33 2.48 9.13
N GLU A 7 -0.73 2.14 9.85
CA GLU A 7 -1.83 1.31 9.35
C GLU A 7 -2.64 2.02 8.27
N ASP A 8 -2.96 3.30 8.46
CA ASP A 8 -3.67 4.13 7.50
C ASP A 8 -2.88 4.29 6.20
N LEU A 9 -1.54 4.40 6.29
CA LEU A 9 -0.67 4.44 5.11
C LEU A 9 -0.66 3.10 4.35
N ILE A 10 -0.61 1.97 5.08
CA ILE A 10 -0.70 0.63 4.46
C ILE A 10 -2.02 0.50 3.71
N VAL A 11 -3.14 0.83 4.36
CA VAL A 11 -4.47 0.81 3.74
C VAL A 11 -4.49 1.67 2.49
N LYS A 12 -3.99 2.91 2.57
CA LYS A 12 -4.00 3.82 1.43
C LYS A 12 -3.18 3.32 0.25
N ILE A 13 -1.99 2.76 0.50
CA ILE A 13 -1.16 2.19 -0.57
C ILE A 13 -1.85 0.98 -1.21
N LEU A 14 -2.44 0.09 -0.42
CA LEU A 14 -3.15 -1.09 -0.95
C LEU A 14 -4.41 -0.67 -1.73
N GLU A 15 -5.10 0.39 -1.32
CA GLU A 15 -6.26 0.92 -2.06
C GLU A 15 -5.88 1.45 -3.44
N ILE A 16 -4.88 2.34 -3.52
CA ILE A 16 -4.49 2.96 -4.79
C ILE A 16 -3.77 1.99 -5.73
N SER A 17 -3.32 0.85 -5.23
CA SER A 17 -2.58 -0.16 -6.00
C SER A 17 -3.46 -1.34 -6.45
N LYS A 18 -4.79 -1.32 -6.22
CA LYS A 18 -5.69 -2.43 -6.57
C LYS A 18 -5.61 -2.86 -8.04
N GLU A 19 -5.49 -1.90 -8.95
CA GLU A 19 -5.45 -2.14 -10.40
C GLU A 19 -4.02 -2.04 -10.98
N GLY A 20 -3.01 -1.95 -10.11
CA GLY A 20 -1.64 -1.69 -10.52
C GLY A 20 -1.33 -0.21 -10.64
N ILE A 21 -0.23 0.22 -10.03
CA ILE A 21 0.17 1.63 -10.03
C ILE A 21 1.69 1.78 -10.09
N ALA A 22 2.16 2.75 -10.89
CA ALA A 22 3.57 3.08 -10.96
C ALA A 22 4.04 3.74 -9.65
N LYS A 23 5.29 3.48 -9.24
CA LYS A 23 5.87 4.05 -8.01
C LYS A 23 5.80 5.58 -7.95
N SER A 24 6.01 6.25 -9.09
CA SER A 24 5.88 7.70 -9.22
C SER A 24 4.48 8.19 -8.85
N LYS A 25 3.44 7.50 -9.32
CA LYS A 25 2.03 7.82 -9.03
C LYS A 25 1.66 7.58 -7.58
N ILE A 26 2.28 6.62 -6.90
CA ILE A 26 2.16 6.46 -5.45
C ILE A 26 2.71 7.70 -4.72
N PHE A 27 3.90 8.18 -5.12
CA PHE A 27 4.49 9.39 -4.53
C PHE A 27 3.64 10.65 -4.78
N GLU A 28 3.06 10.79 -5.98
CA GLU A 28 2.15 11.88 -6.32
C GLU A 28 0.83 11.82 -5.51
N SER A 29 0.36 10.62 -5.17
CA SER A 29 -0.89 10.42 -4.43
C SER A 29 -0.75 10.61 -2.92
N LEU A 30 0.48 10.58 -2.40
CA LEU A 30 0.81 10.60 -0.97
C LEU A 30 1.75 11.77 -0.63
N THR A 31 1.43 12.97 -1.12
CA THR A 31 2.27 14.17 -1.00
C THR A 31 2.56 14.61 0.43
N TYR A 32 1.73 14.20 1.39
CA TYR A 32 1.88 14.48 2.81
C TYR A 32 2.95 13.60 3.50
N LEU A 33 3.60 12.69 2.78
CA LEU A 33 4.62 11.78 3.30
C LEU A 33 5.95 11.91 2.55
N SER A 34 7.04 11.70 3.27
CA SER A 34 8.35 11.62 2.65
C SER A 34 8.49 10.37 1.78
N LYS A 35 9.25 10.48 0.67
CA LYS A 35 9.60 9.32 -0.17
C LYS A 35 10.22 8.17 0.64
N SER A 36 10.97 8.47 1.70
CA SER A 36 11.55 7.46 2.60
C SER A 36 10.48 6.70 3.40
N GLN A 37 9.47 7.38 3.94
CA GLN A 37 8.34 6.73 4.62
C GLN A 37 7.55 5.83 3.66
N ILE A 38 7.29 6.32 2.44
CA ILE A 38 6.59 5.54 1.41
C ILE A 38 7.41 4.32 1.01
N ASN A 39 8.71 4.47 0.76
CA ASN A 39 9.61 3.36 0.41
C ASN A 39 9.67 2.29 1.49
N ARG A 40 9.83 2.68 2.76
CA ARG A 40 9.85 1.72 3.88
C ARG A 40 8.52 1.00 4.02
N THR A 41 7.43 1.71 3.77
CA THR A 41 6.11 1.08 3.81
C THR A 41 5.96 0.11 2.65
N LEU A 42 6.25 0.51 1.40
CA LEU A 42 6.25 -0.38 0.23
C LEU A 42 7.05 -1.66 0.47
N ALA A 43 8.27 -1.55 0.98
CA ALA A 43 9.09 -2.72 1.33
C ALA A 43 8.36 -3.63 2.34
N TYR A 44 7.82 -3.06 3.42
CA TYR A 44 7.07 -3.82 4.42
C TYR A 44 5.85 -4.56 3.83
N ILE A 45 5.02 -3.91 3.01
CA ILE A 45 3.82 -4.54 2.43
C ILE A 45 4.18 -5.61 1.38
N VAL A 46 5.29 -5.42 0.66
CA VAL A 46 5.83 -6.43 -0.28
C VAL A 46 6.39 -7.64 0.47
N ASP A 47 7.21 -7.43 1.50
CA ASP A 47 7.78 -8.50 2.34
C ASP A 47 6.67 -9.34 3.00
N ASN A 48 5.55 -8.69 3.34
CA ASN A 48 4.37 -9.34 3.90
C ASN A 48 3.42 -9.95 2.84
N ARG A 49 3.79 -9.91 1.56
CA ARG A 49 3.00 -10.45 0.43
C ARG A 49 1.60 -9.86 0.31
N MET A 50 1.40 -8.62 0.73
CA MET A 50 0.13 -7.90 0.55
C MET A 50 0.14 -7.06 -0.75
N LEU A 51 1.34 -6.66 -1.18
CA LEU A 51 1.59 -5.93 -2.42
C LEU A 51 2.63 -6.70 -3.23
N GLN A 52 2.52 -6.68 -4.55
CA GLN A 52 3.48 -7.29 -5.46
C GLN A 52 4.01 -6.23 -6.42
N PHE A 53 5.32 -6.22 -6.67
CA PHE A 53 5.90 -5.44 -7.76
C PHE A 53 6.01 -6.33 -9.02
N THR A 54 5.50 -5.84 -10.14
CA THR A 54 5.59 -6.51 -11.44
C THR A 54 6.58 -5.77 -12.32
N GLU A 55 7.68 -6.43 -12.70
CA GLU A 55 8.72 -5.83 -13.54
C GLU A 55 8.21 -5.52 -14.96
N ILE A 56 7.32 -6.36 -15.50
CA ILE A 56 6.76 -6.24 -16.85
C ILE A 56 6.17 -4.83 -17.09
N ASN A 57 5.41 -4.33 -16.11
CA ASN A 57 4.71 -3.05 -16.19
C ASN A 57 5.30 -1.96 -15.27
N LEU A 58 6.34 -2.28 -14.50
CA LEU A 58 6.92 -1.42 -13.45
C LEU A 58 5.87 -0.90 -12.45
N GLN A 59 4.93 -1.77 -12.09
CA GLN A 59 3.77 -1.43 -11.25
C GLN A 59 3.77 -2.21 -9.94
N TYR A 60 3.18 -1.60 -8.91
CA TYR A 60 2.77 -2.27 -7.69
C TYR A 60 1.30 -2.63 -7.78
N VAL A 61 0.96 -3.89 -7.51
CA VAL A 61 -0.41 -4.40 -7.55
C VAL A 61 -0.75 -5.01 -6.19
N THR A 62 -1.94 -4.71 -5.68
CA THR A 62 -2.45 -5.34 -4.46
C THR A 62 -2.77 -6.80 -4.72
N THR A 63 -2.24 -7.69 -3.88
CA THR A 63 -2.48 -9.13 -3.96
C THR A 63 -3.80 -9.51 -3.28
N ASP A 64 -4.25 -10.75 -3.46
CA ASP A 64 -5.41 -11.31 -2.74
C ASP A 64 -5.28 -11.15 -1.22
N LYS A 65 -4.08 -11.41 -0.66
CA LYS A 65 -3.82 -11.21 0.78
C LYS A 65 -3.97 -9.74 1.19
N GLY A 66 -3.54 -8.82 0.34
CA GLY A 66 -3.72 -7.39 0.56
C GLY A 66 -5.19 -6.97 0.49
N LEU A 67 -5.98 -7.57 -0.39
CA LEU A 67 -7.42 -7.36 -0.47
C LEU A 67 -8.14 -7.87 0.78
N SER A 68 -7.82 -9.09 1.25
CA SER A 68 -8.38 -9.60 2.51
C SER A 68 -8.03 -8.71 3.71
N TYR A 69 -6.79 -8.20 3.76
CA TYR A 69 -6.39 -7.23 4.80
C TYR A 69 -7.24 -5.94 4.74
N LEU A 70 -7.58 -5.44 3.55
CA LEU A 70 -8.45 -4.28 3.41
C LEU A 70 -9.87 -4.57 3.88
N GLU A 71 -10.43 -5.73 3.51
CA GLU A 71 -11.76 -6.17 3.94
C GLU A 71 -11.88 -6.26 5.46
N ASP A 72 -10.92 -6.93 6.11
CA ASP A 72 -10.85 -7.03 7.58
C ASP A 72 -10.82 -5.64 8.23
N ARG A 73 -10.08 -4.69 7.65
CA ARG A 73 -9.97 -3.32 8.16
C ARG A 73 -11.24 -2.51 8.00
N TYR A 74 -11.99 -2.68 6.92
CA TYR A 74 -13.27 -2.00 6.76
C TYR A 74 -14.33 -2.58 7.69
N ASN A 75 -14.32 -3.90 7.88
CA ASN A 75 -15.25 -4.58 8.78
C ASN A 75 -15.01 -4.24 10.27
N GLN A 76 -13.77 -3.93 10.66
CA GLN A 76 -13.45 -3.45 12.01
C GLN A 76 -13.78 -1.96 12.25
N LYS A 77 -14.02 -1.19 11.19
CA LYS A 77 -14.41 0.23 11.26
C LYS A 77 -15.94 0.43 11.27
N LEU A 78 -16.72 -0.64 11.08
CA LEU A 78 -18.17 -0.72 11.24
C LEU A 78 -18.52 -1.24 12.64
#